data_AF-A0A0D2UQA2-F1
#
_entry.id   AF-A0A0D2UQA2-F1
#
_cell.length_a   1.000
_cell.length_b   1.000
_cell.length_c   1.000
_cell.angle_alpha   90.00
_cell.angle_beta   90.00
_cell.angle_gamma   90.00
#
_symmetry.space_group_name_H-M   'P 1'
#
loop_
_entity.id
_entity.type
_entity.pdbx_description
1 polymer ?
#
loop_
_entity_poly.entity_id
_entity_poly.type
_entity_poly.pdbx_seq_one_letter_code
_entity_poly.pdbx_strand_id
1 'polypeptide(L)'
;MAMTVNAAVSLPSSKSSTLSFKNSVTVPERINFNKSVLYPKNVSLGGNVVSIRAQVTTEAPAKAPKISKKDDEGIVVNKFKPKEPYIGKCLLNTKITGDDAPGETWHMVFSTEGEVPYREGQSIGVIPDGIDKNGKPHKLRLYSIASSALGDFGNSQTVSLCVKRLVYTNEQGEIVKGVCSNFLCDLKPGAEVKITGPVGKEMLLPKDPNATIIMLATGTGIAPFRSFLWKMFFEKHDDYKFNGLAWLFLGVPTSSSLLYPEASKLS
;
A
#
# COMPACT_ATOMS: atom_id res chain seq x y z
N MET A 1 -52.10 -25.07 -3.90
CA MET A 1 -51.64 -25.99 -2.84
C MET A 1 -50.11 -26.00 -2.90
N ALA A 2 -49.45 -25.27 -2.02
CA ALA A 2 -48.02 -25.39 -1.67
C ALA A 2 -47.74 -24.32 -0.61
N MET A 3 -47.74 -24.75 0.65
CA MET A 3 -47.34 -23.95 1.80
C MET A 3 -45.82 -23.81 1.81
N THR A 4 -45.30 -22.59 1.89
CA THR A 4 -43.89 -22.33 2.23
C THR A 4 -43.80 -21.97 3.71
N VAL A 5 -43.18 -22.89 4.45
CA VAL A 5 -42.84 -22.78 5.87
C VAL A 5 -41.73 -21.75 6.08
N ASN A 6 -42.02 -20.70 6.86
CA ASN A 6 -41.01 -19.77 7.39
C ASN A 6 -40.37 -20.39 8.63
N ALA A 7 -39.08 -20.72 8.55
CA ALA A 7 -38.27 -21.08 9.72
C ALA A 7 -37.53 -19.83 10.21
N ALA A 8 -37.96 -19.30 11.35
CA ALA A 8 -37.26 -18.26 12.09
C ALA A 8 -36.17 -18.90 12.97
N VAL A 9 -34.93 -18.47 12.80
CA VAL A 9 -33.81 -18.88 13.67
C VAL A 9 -33.44 -17.69 14.55
N SER A 10 -33.72 -17.81 15.85
CA SER A 10 -33.37 -16.84 16.88
C SER A 10 -31.95 -17.09 17.39
N LEU A 11 -31.14 -16.03 17.44
CA LEU A 11 -29.80 -16.02 18.05
C LEU A 11 -29.90 -15.53 19.50
N PRO A 12 -29.40 -16.28 20.49
CA PRO A 12 -29.37 -15.82 21.88
C PRO A 12 -28.25 -14.80 22.12
N SER A 13 -28.63 -13.65 22.68
CA SER A 13 -27.77 -12.63 23.27
C SER A 13 -27.03 -13.20 24.49
N SER A 14 -25.70 -13.04 24.53
CA SER A 14 -24.89 -13.34 25.71
C SER A 14 -24.06 -12.12 26.13
N LYS A 15 -24.07 -11.88 27.44
CA LYS A 15 -23.62 -10.69 28.13
C LYS A 15 -22.10 -10.68 28.32
N SER A 16 -21.58 -9.45 28.35
CA SER A 16 -20.22 -9.06 28.75
C SER A 16 -19.76 -9.72 30.06
N SER A 17 -18.53 -10.23 30.08
CA SER A 17 -17.78 -10.49 31.31
C SER A 17 -16.33 -10.02 31.14
N THR A 18 -15.95 -9.09 32.02
CA THR A 18 -14.62 -8.50 32.21
C THR A 18 -13.65 -9.51 32.80
N LEU A 19 -12.53 -9.74 32.13
CA LEU A 19 -11.39 -10.53 32.63
C LEU A 19 -10.28 -9.59 33.11
N SER A 20 -10.07 -9.58 34.43
CA SER A 20 -8.99 -8.87 35.11
C SER A 20 -7.67 -9.61 34.95
N PHE A 21 -6.66 -8.94 34.35
CA PHE A 21 -5.28 -9.41 34.34
C PHE A 21 -4.62 -9.17 35.71
N LYS A 22 -4.15 -10.25 36.35
CA LYS A 22 -3.28 -10.18 37.53
C LYS A 22 -1.83 -9.94 37.09
N ASN A 23 -1.23 -8.85 37.56
CA ASN A 23 0.20 -8.60 37.47
C ASN A 23 0.96 -9.50 38.46
N SER A 24 1.85 -10.35 37.97
CA SER A 24 2.93 -10.94 38.77
C SER A 24 4.25 -10.32 38.35
N VAL A 25 4.81 -9.53 39.26
CA VAL A 25 6.13 -8.89 39.15
C VAL A 25 7.18 -9.96 39.46
N THR A 26 8.05 -10.26 38.50
CA THR A 26 9.28 -11.03 38.71
C THR A 26 10.47 -10.10 38.51
N VAL A 27 11.30 -10.01 39.55
CA VAL A 27 12.48 -9.15 39.68
C VAL A 27 13.63 -9.73 38.85
N PRO A 28 14.35 -8.94 38.02
CA PRO A 28 15.61 -9.39 37.45
C PRO A 28 16.79 -9.03 38.36
N GLU A 29 17.62 -10.03 38.61
CA GLU A 29 18.85 -10.03 39.38
C GLU A 29 19.92 -9.10 38.78
N ARG A 30 20.60 -8.32 39.63
CA ARG A 30 21.70 -7.40 39.26
C ARG A 30 22.96 -8.21 38.91
N ILE A 31 23.42 -8.10 37.67
CA ILE A 31 24.77 -8.52 37.28
C ILE A 31 25.71 -7.30 37.38
N ASN A 32 26.64 -7.34 38.33
CA ASN A 32 27.69 -6.34 38.51
C ASN A 32 28.84 -6.59 37.52
N PHE A 33 29.17 -5.60 36.69
CA PHE A 33 30.41 -5.57 35.90
C PHE A 33 31.45 -4.72 36.63
N ASN A 34 32.50 -5.38 37.15
CA ASN A 34 33.69 -4.71 37.65
C ASN A 34 34.51 -4.17 36.48
N LYS A 35 34.70 -2.85 36.42
CA LYS A 35 35.70 -2.21 35.54
C LYS A 35 37.10 -2.51 36.07
N SER A 36 37.86 -3.36 35.38
CA SER A 36 39.31 -3.41 35.54
C SER A 36 39.95 -2.33 34.64
N VAL A 37 40.70 -1.43 35.26
CA VAL A 37 41.52 -0.41 34.59
C VAL A 37 42.84 -1.06 34.23
N LEU A 38 43.13 -1.23 32.94
CA LEU A 38 44.44 -1.66 32.45
C LEU A 38 45.24 -0.43 32.01
N TYR A 39 46.32 -0.13 32.72
CA TYR A 39 47.31 0.87 32.33
C TYR A 39 48.16 0.33 31.16
N PRO A 40 48.49 1.15 30.15
CA PRO A 40 49.48 0.76 29.16
C PRO A 40 50.88 0.83 29.79
N LYS A 41 51.60 -0.30 29.80
CA LYS A 41 53.05 -0.33 30.02
C LYS A 41 53.74 0.14 28.74
N ASN A 42 54.44 1.25 28.81
CA ASN A 42 55.40 1.65 27.78
C ASN A 42 56.66 0.79 27.91
N VAL A 43 57.00 0.06 26.86
CA VAL A 43 58.35 -0.49 26.65
C VAL A 43 58.87 0.12 25.36
N SER A 44 59.90 0.94 25.49
CA SER A 44 60.72 1.44 24.39
C SER A 44 61.86 0.44 24.17
N LEU A 45 62.06 0.01 22.92
CA LEU A 45 63.38 -0.30 22.36
C LEU A 45 63.30 -0.14 20.83
N GLY A 46 64.32 0.47 20.24
CA GLY A 46 64.28 1.14 18.93
C GLY A 46 64.16 0.27 17.68
N GLY A 47 63.86 0.96 16.57
CA GLY A 47 63.97 0.45 15.20
C GLY A 47 62.65 0.42 14.44
N ASN A 48 62.46 1.40 13.54
CA ASN A 48 61.46 1.50 12.46
C ASN A 48 60.02 1.06 12.75
N VAL A 49 59.15 2.05 12.97
CA VAL A 49 57.69 1.88 12.98
C VAL A 49 57.19 1.74 11.54
N VAL A 50 56.86 0.52 11.12
CA VAL A 50 55.99 0.28 9.96
C VAL A 50 54.56 0.21 10.47
N SER A 51 53.72 1.18 10.10
CA SER A 51 52.29 1.14 10.39
C SER A 51 51.61 0.15 9.45
N ILE A 52 51.48 -1.12 9.88
CA ILE A 52 50.56 -2.07 9.24
C ILE A 52 49.16 -1.73 9.76
N ARG A 53 48.40 -0.98 8.95
CA ARG A 53 47.01 -0.68 9.23
C ARG A 53 46.17 -1.91 8.85
N ALA A 54 46.03 -2.86 9.77
CA ALA A 54 45.05 -3.94 9.62
C ALA A 54 43.64 -3.32 9.67
N GLN A 55 42.94 -3.30 8.55
CA GLN A 55 41.51 -3.01 8.53
C GLN A 55 40.78 -4.23 9.12
N VAL A 56 40.42 -4.15 10.40
CA VAL A 56 39.43 -5.05 10.97
C VAL A 56 38.07 -4.52 10.54
N THR A 57 37.52 -5.06 9.45
CA THR A 57 36.10 -4.96 9.15
C THR A 57 35.36 -5.78 10.19
N THR A 58 34.88 -5.13 11.25
CA THR A 58 33.89 -5.73 12.13
C THR A 58 32.56 -5.74 11.39
N GLU A 59 32.16 -6.88 10.83
CA GLU A 59 30.77 -7.10 10.44
C GLU A 59 29.91 -6.96 11.70
N ALA A 60 29.08 -5.92 11.73
CA ALA A 60 28.09 -5.75 12.77
C ALA A 60 27.15 -6.98 12.76
N PRO A 61 26.82 -7.56 13.93
CA PRO A 61 25.97 -8.74 13.98
C PRO A 61 24.63 -8.44 13.30
N ALA A 62 24.40 -9.09 12.16
CA ALA A 62 23.18 -8.97 11.40
C ALA A 62 22.01 -9.37 12.28
N LYS A 63 21.09 -8.42 12.50
CA LYS A 63 19.82 -8.67 13.17
C LYS A 63 19.12 -9.79 12.40
N ALA A 64 18.78 -10.90 13.08
CA ALA A 64 18.21 -12.09 12.43
C ALA A 64 17.09 -11.69 11.45
N PRO A 65 17.26 -11.94 10.13
CA PRO A 65 16.32 -11.45 9.15
C PRO A 65 14.99 -12.19 9.32
N LYS A 66 13.90 -11.43 9.43
CA LYS A 66 12.56 -11.99 9.36
C LYS A 66 12.36 -12.47 7.92
N ILE A 67 12.37 -13.78 7.69
CA ILE A 67 12.16 -14.36 6.36
C ILE A 67 10.75 -13.99 5.90
N SER A 68 10.66 -13.05 4.97
CA SER A 68 9.41 -12.62 4.36
C SER A 68 9.14 -13.46 3.11
N LYS A 69 7.92 -14.00 3.02
CA LYS A 69 7.45 -14.68 1.81
C LYS A 69 7.02 -13.69 0.71
N LYS A 70 6.96 -12.40 1.03
CA LYS A 70 6.53 -11.32 0.15
C LYS A 70 7.74 -10.65 -0.50
N ASP A 71 7.53 -10.08 -1.67
CA ASP A 71 8.53 -9.40 -2.48
C ASP A 71 8.85 -8.00 -1.89
N ASP A 72 9.60 -8.01 -0.78
CA ASP A 72 9.98 -6.82 0.00
C ASP A 72 11.44 -6.38 -0.17
N GLU A 73 12.18 -7.05 -1.05
CA GLU A 73 13.55 -6.67 -1.39
C GLU A 73 13.54 -5.32 -2.12
N GLY A 74 14.39 -4.40 -1.66
CA GLY A 74 14.50 -3.06 -2.25
C GLY A 74 13.25 -2.17 -2.10
N ILE A 75 12.26 -2.55 -1.28
CA ILE A 75 11.01 -1.81 -1.21
C ILE A 75 11.18 -0.39 -0.65
N VAL A 76 10.73 0.60 -1.41
CA VAL A 76 10.75 2.01 -1.02
C VAL A 76 9.42 2.38 -0.37
N VAL A 77 9.50 3.09 0.75
CA VAL A 77 8.34 3.68 1.43
C VAL A 77 8.65 5.10 1.90
N ASN A 78 7.65 5.98 1.87
CA ASN A 78 7.71 7.36 2.35
C ASN A 78 8.85 8.20 1.70
N LYS A 79 9.15 8.00 0.41
CA LYS A 79 10.09 8.86 -0.34
C LYS A 79 9.60 10.31 -0.33
N PHE A 80 8.33 10.52 -0.68
CA PHE A 80 7.69 11.83 -0.65
C PHE A 80 6.79 11.98 0.57
N LYS A 81 7.04 13.02 1.36
CA LYS A 81 6.30 13.32 2.59
C LYS A 81 5.26 14.41 2.34
N PRO A 82 4.25 14.57 3.20
CA PRO A 82 3.22 15.59 2.98
C PRO A 82 3.73 17.04 2.98
N LYS A 83 4.90 17.29 3.59
CA LYS A 83 5.56 18.60 3.58
C LYS A 83 6.24 18.91 2.25
N GLU A 84 6.66 17.88 1.54
CA GLU A 84 7.38 17.96 0.26
C GLU A 84 6.86 16.83 -0.64
N PRO A 85 5.63 16.98 -1.16
CA PRO A 85 5.04 16.00 -2.04
C PRO A 85 5.68 16.08 -3.43
N TYR A 86 5.67 14.96 -4.15
CA TYR A 86 5.95 14.95 -5.58
C TYR A 86 4.81 15.65 -6.33
N ILE A 87 5.13 16.46 -7.34
CA ILE A 87 4.15 17.14 -8.18
C ILE A 87 4.02 16.35 -9.49
N GLY A 88 2.98 15.54 -9.59
CA GLY A 88 2.65 14.81 -10.81
C GLY A 88 1.69 15.58 -11.70
N LYS A 89 1.50 15.11 -12.93
CA LYS A 89 0.51 15.66 -13.88
C LYS A 89 -0.51 14.62 -14.26
N CYS A 90 -1.79 14.98 -14.27
CA CYS A 90 -2.86 14.13 -14.78
C CYS A 90 -2.67 13.94 -16.30
N LEU A 91 -2.52 12.70 -16.75
CA LEU A 91 -2.41 12.35 -18.16
C LEU A 91 -3.78 11.95 -18.72
N LEU A 92 -4.51 11.13 -17.98
CA LEU A 92 -5.86 10.70 -18.33
C LEU A 92 -6.73 10.64 -17.07
N ASN A 93 -8.03 10.89 -17.26
CA ASN A 93 -9.06 10.70 -16.25
C ASN A 93 -10.35 10.27 -16.94
N THR A 94 -10.79 9.03 -16.68
CA THR A 94 -11.90 8.41 -17.42
C THR A 94 -12.83 7.70 -16.45
N LYS A 95 -14.13 7.96 -16.59
CA LYS A 95 -15.16 7.22 -15.84
C LYS A 95 -15.24 5.79 -16.39
N ILE A 96 -15.14 4.81 -15.49
CA ILE A 96 -15.14 3.37 -15.85
C ILE A 96 -16.43 2.66 -15.47
N THR A 97 -17.33 3.34 -14.75
CA THR A 97 -18.69 2.84 -14.46
C THR A 97 -19.71 3.36 -15.47
N GLY A 98 -20.74 2.58 -15.74
CA GLY A 98 -21.89 2.98 -16.56
C GLY A 98 -22.70 4.11 -15.92
N ASP A 99 -23.53 4.78 -16.72
CA ASP A 99 -24.37 5.90 -16.27
C ASP A 99 -25.48 5.48 -15.29
N ASP A 100 -25.88 4.21 -15.35
CA ASP A 100 -26.87 3.58 -14.46
C ASP A 100 -26.27 3.05 -13.15
N ALA A 101 -24.95 3.18 -12.95
CA ALA A 101 -24.31 2.76 -11.72
C ALA A 101 -24.72 3.66 -10.54
N PRO A 102 -24.88 3.13 -9.31
CA PRO A 102 -25.27 3.91 -8.12
C PRO A 102 -24.22 4.95 -7.70
N GLY A 103 -23.03 4.94 -8.29
CA GLY A 103 -22.02 5.96 -8.09
C GLY A 103 -20.91 5.83 -9.11
N GLU A 104 -20.14 6.89 -9.26
CA GLU A 104 -19.10 6.95 -10.28
C GLU A 104 -17.78 6.40 -9.75
N THR A 105 -17.13 5.55 -10.55
CA THR A 105 -15.72 5.21 -10.34
C THR A 105 -14.92 5.61 -11.56
N TRP A 106 -13.74 6.18 -11.30
CA TRP A 106 -12.86 6.78 -12.29
C TRP A 106 -11.50 6.09 -12.26
N HIS A 107 -10.95 5.86 -13.45
CA HIS A 107 -9.58 5.46 -13.65
C HIS A 107 -8.78 6.68 -14.10
N MET A 108 -7.65 6.92 -13.45
CA MET A 108 -6.82 8.09 -13.71
C MET A 108 -5.35 7.72 -13.68
N VAL A 109 -4.57 8.37 -14.53
CA VAL A 109 -3.13 8.13 -14.68
C VAL A 109 -2.38 9.44 -14.48
N PHE A 110 -1.33 9.38 -13.68
CA PHE A 110 -0.47 10.51 -13.37
C PHE A 110 0.96 10.24 -13.85
N SER A 111 1.62 11.25 -14.41
CA SER A 111 3.05 11.22 -14.68
C SER A 111 3.84 11.28 -13.37
N THR A 112 4.85 10.42 -13.26
CA THR A 112 5.81 10.35 -12.14
C THR A 112 7.25 10.55 -12.58
N GLU A 113 7.54 10.59 -13.88
CA GLU A 113 8.90 10.75 -14.42
C GLU A 113 9.91 9.71 -13.86
N GLY A 114 9.42 8.57 -13.36
CA GLY A 114 10.23 7.55 -12.70
C GLY A 114 10.61 7.86 -11.24
N GLU A 115 10.19 9.02 -10.72
CA GLU A 115 10.57 9.50 -9.40
C GLU A 115 9.81 8.82 -8.25
N VAL A 116 8.69 8.16 -8.52
CA VAL A 116 7.89 7.46 -7.51
C VAL A 116 8.10 5.94 -7.67
N PRO A 117 9.12 5.33 -7.02
CA PRO A 117 9.46 3.91 -7.19
C PRO A 117 8.53 3.02 -6.37
N TYR A 118 7.28 2.88 -6.82
CA TYR A 118 6.30 2.00 -6.18
C TYR A 118 6.39 0.57 -6.73
N ARG A 119 5.84 -0.38 -5.98
CA ARG A 119 5.64 -1.78 -6.42
C ARG A 119 4.19 -2.21 -6.22
N GLU A 120 3.87 -3.38 -6.76
CA GLU A 120 2.53 -3.96 -6.71
C GLU A 120 1.97 -4.00 -5.28
N GLY A 121 0.75 -3.50 -5.12
CA GLY A 121 0.01 -3.51 -3.85
C GLY A 121 0.40 -2.44 -2.84
N GLN A 122 1.30 -1.52 -3.21
CA GLN A 122 1.49 -0.29 -2.45
C GLN A 122 0.36 0.72 -2.71
N SER A 123 0.37 1.79 -1.92
CA SER A 123 -0.53 2.93 -2.05
C SER A 123 0.27 4.22 -2.22
N ILE A 124 -0.37 5.24 -2.78
CA ILE A 124 0.12 6.63 -2.72
C ILE A 124 -0.88 7.49 -1.95
N GLY A 125 -0.39 8.55 -1.32
CA GLY A 125 -1.25 9.55 -0.70
C GLY A 125 -1.42 10.75 -1.60
N VAL A 126 -2.65 11.21 -1.79
CA VAL A 126 -2.95 12.42 -2.56
C VAL A 126 -3.34 13.54 -1.61
N ILE A 127 -2.76 14.72 -1.80
CA ILE A 127 -3.16 15.95 -1.12
C ILE A 127 -4.01 16.77 -2.10
N PRO A 128 -5.32 16.91 -1.89
CA PRO A 128 -6.16 17.70 -2.78
C PRO A 128 -5.86 19.18 -2.61
N ASP A 129 -6.06 19.94 -3.69
CA ASP A 129 -5.91 21.39 -3.66
C ASP A 129 -6.97 22.07 -2.80
N GLY A 130 -6.67 23.30 -2.39
CA GLY A 130 -7.52 24.09 -1.51
C GLY A 130 -7.10 24.05 -0.04
N ILE A 131 -7.96 24.62 0.80
CA ILE A 131 -7.76 24.80 2.23
C ILE A 131 -8.96 24.25 3.01
N ASP A 132 -8.69 23.75 4.22
CA ASP A 132 -9.73 23.38 5.16
C ASP A 132 -10.38 24.61 5.80
N LYS A 133 -11.40 24.38 6.64
CA LYS A 133 -12.11 25.41 7.39
C LYS A 133 -11.23 26.27 8.32
N ASN A 134 -10.00 25.84 8.59
CA ASN A 134 -9.04 26.55 9.43
C ASN A 134 -7.93 27.23 8.61
N GLY A 135 -8.07 27.29 7.28
CA GLY A 135 -7.07 27.86 6.38
C GLY A 135 -5.82 26.99 6.19
N LYS A 136 -5.85 25.71 6.58
CA LYS A 136 -4.70 24.79 6.43
C LYS A 136 -4.85 23.93 5.18
N PRO A 137 -3.75 23.51 4.52
CA PRO A 137 -3.81 22.55 3.44
C PRO A 137 -4.54 21.26 3.86
N HIS A 138 -5.28 20.68 2.93
CA HIS A 138 -5.99 19.44 3.20
C HIS A 138 -5.05 18.30 3.59
N LYS A 139 -5.53 17.42 4.48
CA LYS A 139 -4.81 16.18 4.81
C LYS A 139 -4.80 15.22 3.61
N LEU A 140 -3.72 14.46 3.48
CA LEU A 140 -3.63 13.42 2.44
C LEU A 140 -4.69 12.33 2.63
N ARG A 141 -5.13 11.72 1.53
CA ARG A 141 -5.91 10.46 1.50
C ARG A 141 -5.12 9.40 0.76
N LEU A 142 -5.09 8.19 1.29
CA LEU A 142 -4.40 7.06 0.66
C LEU A 142 -5.30 6.39 -0.38
N TYR A 143 -4.70 6.06 -1.51
CA TYR A 143 -5.33 5.30 -2.58
C TYR A 143 -4.40 4.16 -2.98
N SER A 144 -4.94 2.95 -3.05
CA SER A 144 -4.22 1.80 -3.59
C SER A 144 -3.88 2.04 -5.05
N ILE A 145 -2.65 1.71 -5.43
CA ILE A 145 -2.19 1.85 -6.79
C ILE A 145 -2.85 0.78 -7.65
N ALA A 146 -3.40 1.19 -8.79
CA ALA A 146 -4.16 0.33 -9.71
C ALA A 146 -3.30 -0.20 -10.87
N SER A 147 -2.11 0.35 -11.09
CA SER A 147 -1.13 -0.05 -12.10
C SER A 147 -0.05 -0.97 -11.52
N SER A 148 0.57 -1.79 -12.37
CA SER A 148 1.84 -2.47 -12.06
C SER A 148 2.98 -1.45 -11.87
N ALA A 149 4.14 -1.89 -11.40
CA ALA A 149 5.33 -1.06 -11.20
C ALA A 149 5.78 -0.34 -12.49
N LEU A 150 5.57 -0.96 -13.66
CA LEU A 150 5.89 -0.35 -14.95
C LEU A 150 4.85 0.71 -15.38
N GLY A 151 3.70 0.81 -14.71
CA GLY A 151 2.62 1.69 -15.08
C GLY A 151 1.81 1.19 -16.27
N ASP A 152 0.67 1.81 -16.56
CA ASP A 152 -0.19 1.39 -17.67
C ASP A 152 0.47 1.56 -19.06
N PHE A 153 1.51 2.40 -19.15
CA PHE A 153 2.30 2.62 -20.36
C PHE A 153 3.59 1.78 -20.43
N GLY A 154 3.88 0.95 -19.43
CA GLY A 154 5.03 0.04 -19.44
C GLY A 154 6.41 0.69 -19.35
N ASN A 155 6.50 1.97 -18.98
CA ASN A 155 7.74 2.76 -18.99
C ASN A 155 8.24 3.19 -17.59
N SER A 156 7.57 2.75 -16.52
CA SER A 156 7.82 3.11 -15.12
C SER A 156 7.72 4.61 -14.81
N GLN A 157 7.08 5.41 -15.68
CA GLN A 157 6.96 6.87 -15.53
C GLN A 157 5.54 7.32 -15.20
N THR A 158 4.65 6.38 -14.87
CA THR A 158 3.26 6.70 -14.54
C THR A 158 2.75 5.88 -13.38
N VAL A 159 1.76 6.42 -12.67
CA VAL A 159 1.02 5.72 -11.62
C VAL A 159 -0.47 5.90 -11.84
N SER A 160 -1.24 4.84 -11.64
CA SER A 160 -2.69 4.84 -11.89
C SER A 160 -3.48 4.60 -10.63
N LEU A 161 -4.64 5.25 -10.51
CA LEU A 161 -5.57 5.10 -9.39
C LEU A 161 -6.96 4.67 -9.87
N CYS A 162 -7.67 3.95 -9.00
CA CYS A 162 -9.09 3.64 -9.14
C CYS A 162 -9.86 4.36 -8.03
N VAL A 163 -10.63 5.39 -8.37
CA VAL A 163 -11.23 6.32 -7.40
C VAL A 163 -12.74 6.35 -7.55
N LYS A 164 -13.45 6.01 -6.46
CA LYS A 164 -14.89 6.20 -6.37
C LYS A 164 -15.21 7.61 -5.88
N ARG A 165 -16.07 8.33 -6.59
CA ARG A 165 -16.58 9.63 -6.16
C ARG A 165 -17.43 9.43 -4.90
N LEU A 166 -17.06 10.10 -3.81
CA LEU A 166 -17.80 10.01 -2.55
C LEU A 166 -18.80 11.17 -2.48
N VAL A 167 -20.08 10.83 -2.48
CA VAL A 167 -21.20 11.75 -2.24
C VAL A 167 -22.14 11.04 -1.27
N TYR A 168 -22.52 11.70 -0.19
CA TYR A 168 -23.45 11.17 0.79
C TYR A 168 -24.32 12.30 1.36
N THR A 169 -25.49 11.95 1.88
CA THR A 169 -26.37 12.90 2.55
C THR A 169 -26.13 12.82 4.06
N ASN A 170 -25.89 13.95 4.72
CA ASN A 170 -25.75 13.99 6.18
C ASN A 170 -27.13 13.85 6.87
N GLU A 171 -27.14 13.73 8.20
CA GLU A 171 -28.37 13.60 8.99
C GLU A 171 -29.28 14.83 8.86
N GLN A 172 -28.72 15.97 8.47
CA GLN A 172 -29.41 17.24 8.24
C GLN A 172 -30.03 17.33 6.83
N GLY A 173 -29.86 16.32 5.97
CA GLY A 173 -30.39 16.29 4.61
C GLY A 173 -29.52 16.99 3.56
N GLU A 174 -28.33 17.47 3.92
CA GLU A 174 -27.41 18.16 3.01
C GLU A 174 -26.51 17.16 2.27
N ILE A 175 -26.30 17.41 0.98
CA ILE A 175 -25.43 16.59 0.15
C ILE A 175 -23.97 17.00 0.40
N VAL A 176 -23.21 16.11 1.04
CA VAL A 176 -21.79 16.30 1.33
C VAL A 176 -20.93 15.57 0.29
N LYS A 177 -19.99 16.31 -0.30
CA LYS A 177 -19.01 15.79 -1.25
C LYS A 177 -17.68 15.52 -0.55
N GLY A 178 -17.15 14.30 -0.71
CA GLY A 178 -15.82 13.96 -0.22
C GLY A 178 -14.75 14.78 -0.94
N VAL A 179 -13.96 15.56 -0.18
CA VAL A 179 -13.00 16.54 -0.72
C VAL A 179 -12.02 15.90 -1.72
N CYS A 180 -11.27 14.87 -1.31
CA CYS A 180 -10.19 14.33 -2.13
C CYS A 180 -10.69 13.48 -3.32
N SER A 181 -11.77 12.72 -3.15
CA SER A 181 -12.32 11.90 -4.24
C SER A 181 -12.98 12.76 -5.31
N ASN A 182 -13.71 13.82 -4.93
CA ASN A 182 -14.27 14.73 -5.94
C ASN A 182 -13.16 15.52 -6.64
N PHE A 183 -12.17 16.03 -5.91
CA PHE A 183 -10.98 16.65 -6.50
C PHE A 183 -10.35 15.76 -7.58
N LEU A 184 -10.08 14.49 -7.25
CA LEU A 184 -9.47 13.54 -8.18
C LEU A 184 -10.37 13.22 -9.39
N CYS A 185 -11.66 12.98 -9.16
CA CYS A 185 -12.61 12.70 -10.26
C CYS A 185 -12.85 13.92 -11.17
N ASP A 186 -12.62 15.15 -10.69
CA ASP A 186 -12.78 16.38 -11.46
C ASP A 186 -11.47 16.85 -12.13
N LEU A 187 -10.34 16.16 -11.90
CA LEU A 187 -9.06 16.51 -12.50
C LEU A 187 -9.11 16.41 -14.02
N LYS A 188 -8.57 17.44 -14.68
CA LYS A 188 -8.42 17.48 -16.14
C LYS A 188 -7.00 17.07 -16.54
N PRO A 189 -6.82 16.45 -17.72
CA PRO A 189 -5.49 16.24 -18.29
C PRO A 189 -4.67 17.54 -18.30
N GLY A 190 -3.41 17.45 -17.90
CA GLY A 190 -2.48 18.57 -17.73
C GLY A 190 -2.48 19.21 -16.34
N ALA A 191 -3.49 18.98 -15.50
CA ALA A 191 -3.54 19.51 -14.14
C ALA A 191 -2.51 18.83 -13.22
N GLU A 192 -1.98 19.59 -12.26
CA GLU A 192 -1.02 19.10 -11.28
C GLU A 192 -1.71 18.36 -10.13
N VAL A 193 -1.00 17.39 -9.53
CA VAL A 193 -1.45 16.65 -8.36
C VAL A 193 -0.30 16.44 -7.38
N LYS A 194 -0.57 16.66 -6.10
CA LYS A 194 0.40 16.45 -5.01
C LYS A 194 0.34 15.00 -4.53
N ILE A 195 1.42 14.26 -4.76
CA ILE A 195 1.57 12.83 -4.48
C ILE A 195 2.58 12.62 -3.34
N THR A 196 2.26 11.69 -2.44
CA THR A 196 3.09 11.26 -1.31
C THR A 196 3.24 9.73 -1.32
N GLY A 197 4.25 9.22 -0.64
CA GLY A 197 4.55 7.78 -0.60
C GLY A 197 5.77 7.39 -1.45
N PRO A 198 5.83 6.17 -2.00
CA PRO A 198 4.87 5.07 -1.85
C PRO A 198 4.67 4.64 -0.38
N VAL A 199 3.58 3.98 -0.04
CA VAL A 199 3.34 3.46 1.33
C VAL A 199 2.78 2.04 1.31
N GLY A 200 2.99 1.32 2.41
CA GLY A 200 2.46 -0.03 2.61
C GLY A 200 3.45 -1.13 2.22
N LYS A 201 3.40 -2.23 2.97
CA LYS A 201 4.13 -3.49 2.72
C LYS A 201 3.24 -4.73 2.91
N GLU A 202 1.98 -4.53 3.30
CA GLU A 202 1.09 -5.64 3.67
C GLU A 202 0.54 -6.35 2.44
N MET A 203 0.20 -5.61 1.39
CA MET A 203 -0.39 -6.15 0.17
C MET A 203 0.67 -6.43 -0.89
N LEU A 204 1.89 -6.81 -0.51
CA LEU A 204 2.92 -7.17 -1.50
C LEU A 204 2.72 -8.57 -2.06
N LEU A 205 3.13 -8.75 -3.30
CA LEU A 205 3.09 -10.03 -3.99
C LEU A 205 4.01 -11.06 -3.32
N PRO A 206 3.64 -12.35 -3.25
CA PRO A 206 4.57 -13.40 -2.85
C PRO A 206 5.77 -13.50 -3.81
N LYS A 207 6.94 -13.88 -3.27
CA LYS A 207 8.16 -14.15 -4.06
C LYS A 207 8.02 -15.41 -4.94
N ASP A 208 7.23 -16.37 -4.49
CA ASP A 208 7.04 -17.64 -5.20
C ASP A 208 6.17 -17.45 -6.46
N PRO A 209 6.72 -17.66 -7.67
CA PRO A 209 5.98 -17.50 -8.92
C PRO A 209 4.92 -18.59 -9.15
N ASN A 210 4.96 -19.70 -8.39
CA ASN A 210 3.98 -20.79 -8.48
C ASN A 210 2.90 -20.72 -7.39
N ALA A 211 2.89 -19.65 -6.58
CA ALA A 211 1.95 -19.52 -5.48
C ALA A 211 0.50 -19.44 -5.96
N THR A 212 -0.41 -20.02 -5.17
CA THR A 212 -1.85 -19.77 -5.32
C THR A 212 -2.22 -18.44 -4.67
N ILE A 213 -2.76 -17.52 -5.47
CA ILE A 213 -3.10 -16.15 -5.06
C ILE A 213 -4.61 -15.98 -5.20
N ILE A 214 -5.30 -15.98 -4.06
CA ILE A 214 -6.74 -15.73 -3.98
C ILE A 214 -6.96 -14.27 -3.63
N MET A 215 -7.66 -13.56 -4.51
CA MET A 215 -7.89 -12.11 -4.45
C MET A 215 -9.37 -11.86 -4.22
N LEU A 216 -9.70 -11.22 -3.09
CA LEU A 216 -11.06 -10.91 -2.69
C LEU A 216 -11.25 -9.39 -2.68
N ALA A 217 -12.04 -8.86 -3.60
CA ALA A 217 -12.26 -7.42 -3.77
C ALA A 217 -13.73 -7.03 -3.70
N THR A 218 -13.96 -5.81 -3.21
CA THR A 218 -15.24 -5.11 -3.33
C THR A 218 -15.00 -3.69 -3.83
N GLY A 219 -15.72 -3.28 -4.88
CA GLY A 219 -15.57 -1.95 -5.50
C GLY A 219 -14.11 -1.58 -5.82
N THR A 220 -13.64 -0.43 -5.33
CA THR A 220 -12.27 0.08 -5.58
C THR A 220 -11.17 -0.78 -4.94
N GLY A 221 -11.52 -1.77 -4.10
CA GLY A 221 -10.60 -2.78 -3.59
C GLY A 221 -9.96 -3.65 -4.69
N ILE A 222 -10.45 -3.57 -5.93
CA ILE A 222 -9.84 -4.20 -7.11
C ILE A 222 -8.46 -3.61 -7.47
N ALA A 223 -8.16 -2.37 -7.08
CA ALA A 223 -6.95 -1.65 -7.49
C ALA A 223 -5.63 -2.45 -7.32
N PRO A 224 -5.27 -2.94 -6.12
CA PRO A 224 -4.02 -3.70 -5.96
C PRO A 224 -4.03 -5.02 -6.73
N PHE A 225 -5.20 -5.62 -6.97
CA PHE A 225 -5.29 -6.86 -7.74
C PHE A 225 -5.19 -6.62 -9.24
N ARG A 226 -5.67 -5.48 -9.75
CA ARG A 226 -5.36 -5.05 -11.12
C ARG A 226 -3.86 -4.91 -11.30
N SER A 227 -3.17 -4.27 -10.34
CA SER A 227 -1.70 -4.16 -10.32
C SER A 227 -1.02 -5.55 -10.36
N PHE A 228 -1.51 -6.51 -9.58
CA PHE A 228 -1.00 -7.89 -9.57
C PHE A 228 -1.20 -8.60 -10.91
N LEU A 229 -2.43 -8.59 -11.43
CA LEU A 229 -2.80 -9.26 -12.68
C LEU A 229 -2.01 -8.71 -13.86
N TRP A 230 -1.74 -7.41 -13.89
CA TRP A 230 -0.88 -6.79 -14.90
C TRP A 230 0.53 -7.39 -14.91
N LYS A 231 1.19 -7.44 -13.74
CA LYS A 231 2.51 -8.05 -13.62
C LYS A 231 2.52 -9.55 -13.95
N MET A 232 1.46 -10.28 -13.58
CA MET A 232 1.39 -11.73 -13.79
C MET A 232 1.14 -12.13 -15.24
N PHE A 233 0.25 -11.40 -15.94
CA PHE A 233 -0.30 -11.87 -17.22
C PHE A 233 -0.08 -10.92 -18.40
N PHE A 234 0.09 -9.62 -18.15
CA PHE A 234 0.25 -8.62 -19.21
C PHE A 234 1.69 -8.21 -19.45
N GLU A 235 2.58 -8.50 -18.51
CA GLU A 235 3.98 -8.15 -18.56
C GLU A 235 4.88 -9.38 -18.67
N LYS A 236 6.07 -9.20 -19.25
CA LYS A 236 7.11 -10.22 -19.29
C LYS A 236 8.28 -9.71 -18.47
N HIS A 237 8.59 -10.42 -17.39
CA HIS A 237 9.73 -10.16 -16.53
C HIS A 237 10.67 -11.36 -16.59
N ASP A 238 11.98 -11.11 -16.71
CA ASP A 238 12.99 -12.18 -16.79
C ASP A 238 13.17 -12.88 -15.42
N ASP A 239 12.98 -12.12 -14.35
CA ASP A 239 13.09 -12.55 -12.95
C ASP A 239 11.78 -13.07 -12.36
N TYR A 240 10.63 -12.77 -12.98
CA TYR A 240 9.32 -13.16 -12.49
C TYR A 240 8.40 -13.68 -13.60
N LYS A 241 8.09 -14.97 -13.56
CA LYS A 241 7.18 -15.61 -14.50
C LYS A 241 6.10 -16.37 -13.75
N PHE A 242 4.93 -15.77 -13.59
CA PHE A 242 3.83 -16.37 -12.84
C PHE A 242 3.34 -17.64 -13.53
N ASN A 243 3.32 -18.74 -12.78
CA ASN A 243 2.85 -20.06 -13.24
C ASN A 243 1.99 -20.75 -12.17
N GLY A 244 1.54 -19.98 -11.17
CA GLY A 244 0.61 -20.43 -10.15
C GLY A 244 -0.85 -20.26 -10.56
N LEU A 245 -1.74 -20.30 -9.57
CA LEU A 245 -3.17 -20.06 -9.75
C LEU A 245 -3.53 -18.67 -9.21
N ALA A 246 -4.04 -17.79 -10.06
CA ALA A 246 -4.61 -16.51 -9.65
C ALA A 246 -6.15 -16.60 -9.71
N TRP A 247 -6.83 -16.39 -8.58
CA TRP A 247 -8.29 -16.45 -8.51
C TRP A 247 -8.85 -15.14 -7.96
N LEU A 248 -9.58 -14.39 -8.79
CA LEU A 248 -10.19 -13.12 -8.42
C LEU A 248 -11.70 -13.28 -8.18
N PHE A 249 -12.16 -12.81 -7.03
CA PHE A 249 -13.57 -12.60 -6.72
C PHE A 249 -13.82 -11.11 -6.52
N LEU A 250 -14.68 -10.53 -7.37
CA LEU A 250 -15.04 -9.11 -7.32
C LEU A 250 -16.53 -8.94 -7.04
N GLY A 251 -16.86 -8.37 -5.87
CA GLY A 251 -18.21 -7.98 -5.50
C GLY A 251 -18.52 -6.54 -5.92
N VAL A 252 -19.55 -6.36 -6.74
CA VAL A 252 -20.09 -5.06 -7.16
C VAL A 252 -21.62 -5.06 -7.06
N PRO A 253 -22.26 -3.90 -6.83
CA PRO A 253 -23.71 -3.84 -6.63
C PRO A 253 -24.52 -4.05 -7.92
N THR A 254 -23.98 -3.63 -9.07
CA THR A 254 -24.64 -3.73 -10.39
C THR A 254 -23.62 -4.13 -11.45
N SER A 255 -24.09 -4.67 -12.58
CA SER A 255 -23.23 -4.99 -13.73
C SER A 255 -22.54 -3.73 -14.30
N SER A 256 -23.22 -2.58 -14.27
CA SER A 256 -22.66 -1.28 -14.65
C SER A 256 -21.59 -0.74 -13.69
N SER A 257 -21.48 -1.34 -12.51
CA SER A 257 -20.41 -1.06 -11.54
C SER A 257 -19.22 -2.02 -11.69
N LEU A 258 -19.23 -2.93 -12.67
CA LEU A 258 -18.14 -3.87 -12.88
C LEU A 258 -16.90 -3.14 -13.38
N LEU A 259 -15.86 -3.09 -12.54
CA LEU A 259 -14.63 -2.37 -12.82
C LEU A 259 -13.63 -3.27 -13.54
N TYR A 260 -13.01 -2.76 -14.61
CA TYR A 260 -12.00 -3.47 -15.41
C TYR A 260 -12.47 -4.86 -15.89
N PRO A 261 -13.59 -4.94 -16.64
CA PRO A 261 -14.10 -6.22 -17.13
C PRO A 261 -13.08 -6.99 -17.97
N GLU A 262 -12.12 -6.31 -18.62
CA GLU A 262 -11.00 -6.93 -19.32
C GLU A 262 -10.12 -7.78 -18.39
N ALA A 263 -9.90 -7.35 -17.14
CA ALA A 263 -9.12 -8.11 -16.16
C ALA A 263 -9.84 -9.39 -15.72
N SER A 264 -11.17 -9.44 -15.86
CA SER A 264 -11.98 -10.63 -15.53
C SER A 264 -12.03 -11.66 -16.65
N LYS A 265 -11.62 -11.30 -17.89
CA LYS A 265 -11.70 -12.17 -19.08
C LYS A 265 -10.45 -13.03 -19.31
N LEU A 266 -9.48 -13.06 -18.39
CA LEU A 266 -8.26 -13.88 -18.49
C LEU A 266 -8.46 -15.36 -18.11
N SER A 267 -9.68 -15.89 -18.26
CA SER A 267 -10.02 -17.29 -17.97
C SER A 267 -9.61 -18.25 -19.09
#